data_AF-A0A5K0UYZ9-F1
#
_entry.id   AF-A0A5K0UYZ9-F1
#
_cell.length_a   1.000
_cell.length_b   1.000
_cell.length_c   1.000
_cell.angle_alpha   90.00
_cell.angle_beta   90.00
_cell.angle_gamma   90.00
#
_symmetry.space_group_name_H-M   'P 1'
#
loop_
_entity.id
_entity.type
_entity.pdbx_description
1 polymer ?
#
loop_
_entity_poly.entity_id
_entity_poly.type
_entity_poly.pdbx_seq_one_letter_code
_entity_poly.pdbx_strand_id
1 'polypeptide(L)' 'GYQFWTKADSDGFFTISHVRRGSYNLYAWVPGFIGDYKYDLIVNISS' A
#
# COMPACT_ATOMS: atom_id res chain seq x y z
N GLY A 1 12.63 -5.84 -7.50
CA GLY A 1 11.57 -5.80 -6.47
C GLY A 1 10.21 -5.78 -7.14
N TYR A 2 9.15 -6.13 -6.41
CA TYR A 2 7.78 -6.05 -6.93
C TYR A 2 7.06 -4.85 -6.31
N GLN A 3 6.22 -4.18 -7.09
CA GLN A 3 5.35 -3.11 -6.65
C GLN A 3 3.91 -3.45 -7.02
N PHE A 4 2.98 -3.16 -6.13
CA PHE A 4 1.55 -3.39 -6.30
C PHE A 4 0.83 -2.15 -5.78
N TRP A 5 -0.29 -1.78 -6.41
CA TRP A 5 -1.10 -0.63 -5.99
C TRP A 5 -2.58 -0.90 -6.25
N THR A 6 -3.42 -0.20 -5.51
CA THR A 6 -4.86 -0.17 -5.69
C THR A 6 -5.36 1.22 -5.32
N LYS A 7 -6.54 1.58 -5.80
CA LYS A 7 -7.22 2.81 -5.36
C LYS A 7 -8.07 2.46 -4.14
N ALA A 8 -7.91 3.21 -3.06
CA ALA A 8 -8.80 3.12 -1.92
C ALA A 8 -10.22 3.59 -2.28
N ASP A 9 -11.22 3.10 -1.56
CA ASP A 9 -12.59 3.60 -1.67
C ASP A 9 -12.75 4.99 -1.01
N SER A 10 -13.98 5.50 -0.95
CA SER A 10 -14.27 6.83 -0.39
C SER A 10 -13.96 6.96 1.10
N ASP A 11 -13.95 5.84 1.83
CA ASP A 11 -13.71 5.81 3.27
C ASP A 11 -12.24 5.48 3.58
N GLY A 12 -11.42 5.26 2.55
CA GLY A 12 -10.00 4.97 2.65
C GLY A 12 -9.66 3.49 2.80
N PHE A 13 -10.63 2.58 2.67
CA PHE A 13 -10.35 1.14 2.67
C PHE A 13 -9.77 0.70 1.34
N PHE A 14 -8.83 -0.23 1.39
CA PHE A 14 -8.16 -0.75 0.20
C PHE A 14 -7.91 -2.25 0.31
N THR A 15 -7.78 -2.91 -0.84
CA THR A 15 -7.38 -4.32 -0.92
C THR A 15 -6.45 -4.49 -2.12
N ILE A 16 -5.28 -5.07 -1.87
CA ILE A 16 -4.33 -5.45 -2.91
C ILE A 16 -4.26 -6.98 -2.92
N SER A 17 -4.83 -7.60 -3.95
CA SER A 17 -4.83 -9.05 -4.08
C SER A 17 -3.60 -9.55 -4.84
N HIS A 18 -3.29 -10.85 -4.67
CA HIS A 18 -2.22 -11.54 -5.42
C HIS A 18 -0.82 -10.93 -5.22
N VAL A 19 -0.56 -10.32 -4.06
CA VAL A 19 0.77 -9.85 -3.67
C VAL A 19 1.66 -11.06 -3.43
N ARG A 20 2.86 -11.04 -4.04
CA ARG A 20 3.85 -12.10 -3.83
C ARG A 20 4.37 -12.06 -2.39
N ARG A 21 4.80 -13.22 -1.87
CA ARG A 21 5.38 -13.31 -0.52
C ARG A 21 6.66 -12.48 -0.44
N GLY A 22 6.85 -11.80 0.69
CA GLY A 22 8.01 -10.93 0.91
C GLY A 22 7.72 -9.79 1.89
N SER A 23 8.74 -8.95 2.08
CA SER A 23 8.70 -7.77 2.94
C SER A 23 8.55 -6.51 2.09
N TYR A 24 7.56 -5.68 2.41
CA TYR A 24 7.19 -4.51 1.63
C TYR A 24 7.05 -3.27 2.51
N ASN A 25 7.34 -2.10 1.94
CA ASN A 25 6.94 -0.82 2.51
C ASN A 25 5.53 -0.51 2.00
N LEU A 26 4.69 0.08 2.85
CA LEU A 26 3.36 0.56 2.47
C LEU A 26 3.37 2.09 2.37
N TYR A 27 2.93 2.60 1.22
CA TYR A 27 2.80 4.03 0.95
C TYR A 27 1.35 4.35 0.56
N ALA A 28 0.90 5.56 0.85
CA ALA A 28 -0.39 6.08 0.42
C ALA A 28 -0.27 7.56 0.04
N TRP A 29 -1.05 8.01 -0.94
CA TRP A 29 -1.12 9.41 -1.35
C TRP A 29 -2.54 9.73 -1.83
N VAL A 30 -2.93 11.00 -1.74
CA VAL A 30 -4.23 11.49 -2.23
C VAL A 30 -3.99 12.48 -3.36
N PRO A 31 -4.52 12.25 -4.58
CA PRO A 31 -4.40 13.20 -5.67
C PRO A 31 -4.92 14.59 -5.28
N GLY A 32 -4.14 15.63 -5.54
CA GLY A 32 -4.50 17.02 -5.21
C GLY A 32 -4.16 17.46 -3.78
N PHE A 33 -3.63 16.56 -2.94
CA PHE A 33 -3.07 16.89 -1.63
C PHE A 33 -1.55 16.74 -1.66
N ILE A 34 -0.84 17.66 -1.02
CA ILE A 34 0.62 17.64 -0.97
C ILE A 34 1.07 16.69 0.14
N GLY A 35 1.89 15.72 -0.24
CA GLY A 35 2.55 14.79 0.67
C GLY A 35 2.12 13.34 0.47
N ASP A 36 3.08 12.46 0.73
CA ASP A 36 2.86 11.02 0.75
C ASP A 36 2.94 10.51 2.19
N TYR A 37 2.09 9.57 2.52
CA TYR A 37 2.17 8.80 3.76
C TYR A 37 3.04 7.56 3.54
N LYS A 38 3.91 7.28 4.49
CA LYS A 38 4.63 6.01 4.60
C LYS A 38 4.25 5.35 5.92
N TYR A 39 3.84 4.09 5.87
CA TYR A 39 3.71 3.28 7.07
C TYR A 39 5.09 2.93 7.61
N ASP A 40 5.33 3.22 8.90
CA ASP A 40 6.65 3.07 9.51
C ASP A 40 7.11 1.61 9.62
N LEU A 41 6.16 0.68 9.70
CA LEU A 41 6.46 -0.75 9.82
C LEU A 41 6.53 -1.42 8.44
N ILE A 42 7.38 -2.43 8.37
CA ILE A 42 7.47 -3.32 7.22
C ILE A 42 6.27 -4.28 7.24
N VAL A 43 5.58 -4.36 6.10
CA VAL A 43 4.49 -5.33 5.90
C VAL A 43 5.08 -6.63 5.37
N ASN A 44 4.86 -7.72 6.11
CA ASN A 44 5.32 -9.04 5.70
C ASN A 44 4.15 -9.85 5.13
N ILE A 45 4.25 -10.21 3.86
CA ILE A 45 3.29 -11.07 3.17
C ILE A 45 3.78 -12.51 3.24
N SER A 46 3.01 -13.34 3.91
CA SER A 46 3.20 -14.80 4.05
C SER A 46 2.07 -15.56 3.33
N SER A 47 2.05 -16.90 3.38
CA SER A 47 0.90 -17.70 2.93
C SER A 47 0.14 -18.24 4.11
#